data_AF-A0A7W5CFB8-F1
#
_entry.id   AF-A0A7W5CFB8-F1
#
_cell.length_a   1.000
_cell.length_b   1.000
_cell.length_c   1.000
_cell.angle_alpha   90.00
_cell.angle_beta   90.00
_cell.angle_gamma   90.00
#
_symmetry.space_group_name_H-M   'P 1'
#
loop_
_entity.id
_entity.type
_entity.pdbx_description
1 polymer ?
#
loop_
_entity_poly.entity_id
_entity_poly.type
_entity_poly.pdbx_seq_one_letter_code
_entity_poly.pdbx_strand_id
1 'polypeptide(L)'
;MRCVTYAGETMMTTDDVAASLIALTAAVAKEGQAEAVSIPIVTAAKKVAQAELVIGVGNDVLSAPLEWDDEEPDFTAAVQELRTHRLFPRAHLRAVEPDPGGDDELIDWDFDQPTQA
;
A
#
# COMPACT_ATOMS: atom_id res chain seq x y z
N MET A 1 16.41 0.34 6.69
CA MET A 1 15.82 -0.74 7.50
C MET A 1 14.83 -0.16 8.49
N ARG A 2 13.86 -0.96 8.94
CA ARG A 2 12.88 -0.60 9.98
C ARG A 2 12.79 -1.63 11.08
N CYS A 3 12.42 -1.14 12.26
CA CYS A 3 12.02 -1.94 13.40
C CYS A 3 10.48 -1.94 13.48
N VAL A 4 9.85 -3.11 13.43
CA VAL A 4 8.40 -3.30 13.50
C VAL A 4 8.05 -3.98 14.81
N THR A 5 7.11 -3.41 15.56
CA THR A 5 6.53 -4.04 16.76
C THR A 5 5.10 -4.45 16.48
N TYR A 6 4.75 -5.70 16.81
CA TYR A 6 3.41 -6.26 16.66
C TYR A 6 3.09 -7.19 17.84
N ALA A 7 1.90 -7.04 18.44
CA ALA A 7 1.46 -7.79 19.63
C ALA A 7 2.45 -7.75 20.84
N GLY A 8 3.37 -6.78 20.86
CA GLY A 8 4.44 -6.66 21.86
C GLY A 8 5.79 -7.28 21.45
N GLU A 9 5.82 -8.16 20.44
CA GLU A 9 7.06 -8.68 19.86
C GLU A 9 7.63 -7.69 18.84
N THR A 10 8.96 -7.69 18.67
CA THR A 10 9.68 -6.71 17.84
C THR A 10 10.67 -7.39 16.90
N MET A 11 10.61 -7.02 15.63
CA MET A 11 11.31 -7.65 14.50
C MET A 11 11.86 -6.61 13.53
N MET A 12 12.95 -6.95 12.84
CA MET A 12 13.64 -6.05 11.89
C MET A 12 13.34 -6.48 10.46
N THR A 13 13.08 -5.53 9.55
CA THR A 13 12.88 -5.81 8.12
C THR A 13 13.18 -4.58 7.25
N THR A 14 13.10 -4.71 5.92
CA THR A 14 13.33 -3.61 4.97
C THR A 14 12.20 -2.58 5.00
N ASP A 15 12.48 -1.34 4.58
CA ASP A 15 11.48 -0.26 4.58
C ASP A 15 10.27 -0.59 3.69
N ASP A 16 10.46 -1.22 2.52
CA ASP A 16 9.36 -1.63 1.65
C ASP A 16 8.47 -2.73 2.25
N VAL A 17 9.02 -3.72 2.96
CA VAL A 17 8.23 -4.77 3.63
C VAL A 17 7.45 -4.15 4.78
N ALA A 18 8.10 -3.36 5.63
CA ALA A 18 7.44 -2.70 6.74
C ALA A 18 6.34 -1.71 6.28
N ALA A 19 6.60 -0.89 5.26
CA ALA A 19 5.59 0.01 4.70
C ALA A 19 4.41 -0.75 4.08
N SER A 20 4.68 -1.86 3.37
CA SER A 20 3.63 -2.71 2.80
C SER A 20 2.82 -3.41 3.88
N LEU A 21 3.44 -3.87 4.98
CA LEU A 21 2.75 -4.45 6.13
C LEU A 21 1.81 -3.42 6.80
N ILE A 22 2.30 -2.22 7.11
CA ILE A 22 1.47 -1.15 7.71
C ILE A 22 0.25 -0.85 6.83
N ALA A 23 0.46 -0.72 5.52
CA ALA A 23 -0.60 -0.47 4.54
C ALA A 23 -1.64 -1.61 4.48
N LEU A 24 -1.19 -2.86 4.57
CA LEU A 24 -2.07 -4.04 4.58
C LEU A 24 -2.85 -4.17 5.89
N THR A 25 -2.19 -4.08 7.05
CA THR A 25 -2.83 -4.16 8.38
C THR A 25 -3.94 -3.11 8.53
N ALA A 26 -3.68 -1.87 8.10
CA ALA A 26 -4.67 -0.80 8.13
C ALA A 26 -5.91 -1.09 7.26
N ALA A 27 -5.74 -1.78 6.13
CA ALA A 27 -6.84 -2.14 5.23
C ALA A 27 -7.63 -3.37 5.72
N VAL A 28 -6.96 -4.39 6.26
CA VAL A 28 -7.62 -5.56 6.89
C VAL A 28 -8.43 -5.13 8.13
N ALA A 29 -7.88 -4.25 8.97
CA ALA A 29 -8.59 -3.69 10.11
C ALA A 29 -9.81 -2.84 9.69
N LYS A 30 -9.73 -2.12 8.56
CA LYS A 30 -10.86 -1.34 8.02
C LYS A 30 -12.03 -2.22 7.54
N GLU A 31 -11.75 -3.39 6.98
CA GLU A 31 -12.76 -4.40 6.61
C GLU A 31 -13.34 -5.16 7.82
N GLY A 32 -12.83 -4.92 9.03
CA GLY A 32 -13.25 -5.62 10.25
C GLY A 32 -12.78 -7.08 10.32
N GLN A 33 -11.77 -7.45 9.52
CA GLN A 33 -11.32 -8.83 9.34
C GLN A 33 -10.04 -9.12 10.15
N ALA A 34 -9.64 -10.39 10.15
CA ALA A 34 -8.34 -10.84 10.63
C ALA A 34 -7.79 -11.92 9.69
N GLU A 35 -6.49 -11.87 9.43
CA GLU A 35 -5.82 -12.55 8.32
C GLU A 35 -4.39 -12.93 8.72
N ALA A 36 -3.89 -14.09 8.30
CA ALA A 36 -2.54 -14.56 8.62
C ALA A 36 -1.58 -14.26 7.47
N VAL A 37 -0.50 -13.54 7.75
CA VAL A 37 0.54 -13.18 6.77
C VAL A 37 1.91 -13.63 7.25
N SER A 38 2.78 -14.00 6.31
CA SER A 38 4.20 -14.22 6.58
C SER A 38 5.02 -13.11 5.95
N ILE A 39 6.08 -12.68 6.63
CA ILE A 39 7.00 -11.65 6.13
C ILE A 39 8.47 -12.04 6.38
N PRO A 40 9.39 -11.68 5.48
CA PRO A 40 10.80 -11.84 5.72
C PRO A 40 11.28 -10.84 6.78
N ILE A 41 12.07 -11.33 7.72
CA ILE A 41 12.69 -10.54 8.79
C ILE A 41 14.20 -10.80 8.84
N VAL A 42 14.91 -9.89 9.48
CA VAL A 42 16.32 -10.06 9.86
C VAL A 42 16.38 -10.33 11.37
N THR A 43 17.03 -11.43 11.73
CA THR A 43 17.29 -11.81 13.12
C THR A 43 18.48 -11.06 13.69
N ALA A 44 18.61 -10.99 15.02
CA ALA A 44 19.77 -10.39 15.70
C ALA A 44 21.13 -11.03 15.32
N ALA A 45 21.13 -12.23 14.72
CA ALA A 45 22.31 -12.89 14.16
C ALA A 45 22.64 -12.45 12.71
N LYS A 46 22.05 -11.34 12.23
CA LYS A 46 22.09 -10.84 10.84
C LYS A 46 21.69 -11.88 9.79
N LYS A 47 20.80 -12.81 10.13
CA LYS A 47 20.26 -13.82 9.21
C LYS A 47 18.82 -13.53 8.85
N VAL A 48 18.48 -13.70 7.57
CA VAL A 48 17.11 -13.72 7.08
C VAL A 48 16.35 -14.91 7.69
N ALA A 49 15.13 -14.66 8.15
CA ALA A 49 14.15 -15.64 8.56
C ALA A 49 12.76 -15.21 8.08
N GLN A 50 11.72 -16.01 8.34
CA GLN A 50 10.33 -15.60 8.19
C GLN A 50 9.71 -15.38 9.57
N ALA A 51 8.83 -14.38 9.68
CA ALA A 51 7.89 -14.22 10.78
C ALA A 51 6.47 -14.49 10.28
N GLU A 52 5.61 -15.06 11.12
CA GLU A 52 4.19 -15.26 10.85
C GLU A 52 3.39 -14.43 11.85
N LEU A 53 2.43 -13.64 11.37
CA LEU A 53 1.60 -12.80 12.22
C LEU A 53 0.15 -12.73 11.72
N VAL A 54 -0.79 -12.71 12.66
CA VAL A 54 -2.22 -12.53 12.36
C VAL A 54 -2.57 -11.06 12.48
N ILE A 55 -2.68 -10.37 11.35
CA ILE A 55 -3.11 -8.97 11.24
C ILE A 55 -4.63 -8.86 11.40
N GLY A 56 -5.14 -7.81 12.04
CA GLY A 56 -6.58 -7.64 12.24
C GLY A 56 -6.96 -6.53 13.22
N VAL A 57 -8.27 -6.43 13.51
CA VAL A 57 -8.80 -5.41 14.43
C VAL A 57 -8.26 -5.52 15.85
N GLY A 58 -7.88 -4.38 16.43
CA GLY A 58 -7.48 -4.26 17.84
C GLY A 58 -6.01 -4.54 18.15
N ASN A 59 -5.19 -4.93 17.18
CA ASN A 59 -3.74 -5.03 17.35
C ASN A 59 -3.03 -3.81 16.75
N ASP A 60 -2.39 -3.02 17.61
CA ASP A 60 -1.52 -1.93 17.17
C ASP A 60 -0.25 -2.48 16.47
N VAL A 61 0.13 -1.84 15.38
CA VAL A 61 1.39 -2.09 14.66
C VAL A 61 2.21 -0.80 14.59
N LEU A 62 3.45 -0.86 15.07
CA LEU A 62 4.37 0.27 15.11
C LEU A 62 5.55 0.01 14.18
N SER A 63 6.00 1.02 13.43
CA SER A 63 7.18 0.90 12.55
C SER A 63 8.12 2.10 12.68
N ALA A 64 9.19 1.93 13.46
CA ALA A 64 10.24 2.92 13.64
C ALA A 64 11.34 2.75 12.56
N PRO A 65 12.03 3.84 12.14
CA PRO A 65 13.27 3.72 11.39
C PRO A 65 14.35 3.02 12.23
N LEU A 66 15.27 2.32 11.58
CA LEU A 66 16.37 1.62 12.24
C LEU A 66 17.66 1.78 11.43
N GLU A 67 18.72 2.26 12.08
CA GLU A 67 20.06 2.33 11.49
C GLU A 67 20.61 0.92 11.24
N TRP A 68 21.27 0.74 10.10
CA TRP A 68 21.77 -0.55 9.61
C TRP A 68 23.01 -0.32 8.73
N ASP A 69 24.12 -0.94 9.12
CA ASP A 69 25.45 -0.70 8.53
C ASP A 69 25.90 -1.77 7.53
N ASP A 70 25.10 -2.83 7.32
CA ASP A 70 25.37 -3.91 6.39
C ASP A 70 24.57 -3.75 5.08
N GLU A 71 24.80 -4.64 4.12
CA GLU A 71 23.94 -4.78 2.94
C GLU A 71 22.48 -5.07 3.36
N GLU A 72 21.51 -4.37 2.75
CA GLU A 72 20.09 -4.68 2.98
C GLU A 72 19.67 -5.91 2.15
N PRO A 73 18.95 -6.86 2.74
CA PRO A 73 18.55 -8.07 2.04
C PRO A 73 17.40 -7.81 1.05
N ASP A 74 17.50 -8.38 -0.16
CA ASP A 74 16.43 -8.26 -1.17
C ASP A 74 15.17 -9.03 -0.74
N PHE A 75 14.16 -8.28 -0.31
CA PHE A 75 12.82 -8.79 0.03
C PHE A 75 11.76 -8.43 -1.03
N THR A 76 12.15 -8.02 -2.24
CA THR A 76 11.26 -7.53 -3.31
C THR A 76 10.13 -8.52 -3.62
N ALA A 77 10.40 -9.83 -3.62
CA ALA A 77 9.38 -10.86 -3.86
C ALA A 77 8.23 -10.81 -2.83
N ALA A 78 8.54 -10.72 -1.54
CA ALA A 78 7.55 -10.64 -0.47
C ALA A 78 6.79 -9.30 -0.51
N VAL A 79 7.45 -8.21 -0.91
CA VAL A 79 6.81 -6.92 -1.14
C VAL A 79 5.76 -7.01 -2.25
N GLN A 80 6.03 -7.74 -3.34
CA GLN A 80 5.04 -7.99 -4.39
C GLN A 80 3.90 -8.92 -3.93
N GLU A 81 4.17 -9.91 -3.10
CA GLU A 81 3.15 -10.81 -2.53
C GLU A 81 2.16 -10.03 -1.65
N LEU A 82 2.67 -9.24 -0.69
CA LEU A 82 1.87 -8.34 0.14
C LEU A 82 1.03 -7.36 -0.70
N ARG A 83 1.63 -6.76 -1.75
CA ARG A 83 0.95 -5.82 -2.67
C ARG A 83 -0.08 -6.48 -3.59
N THR A 84 0.08 -7.78 -3.86
CA THR A 84 -0.88 -8.57 -4.65
C THR A 84 -2.16 -8.87 -3.86
N HIS A 85 -2.07 -8.90 -2.53
CA HIS A 85 -3.20 -9.25 -1.65
C HIS A 85 -4.48 -8.44 -1.95
N ARG A 86 -5.64 -9.11 -1.85
CA ARG A 86 -6.96 -8.56 -2.23
C ARG A 86 -7.28 -7.24 -1.54
N LEU A 87 -6.95 -7.16 -0.24
CA LEU A 87 -7.26 -6.00 0.59
C LEU A 87 -6.14 -4.95 0.61
N PHE A 88 -5.01 -5.18 -0.06
CA PHE A 88 -3.94 -4.19 -0.11
C PHE A 88 -4.46 -2.87 -0.72
N PRO A 89 -4.15 -1.69 -0.14
CA PRO A 89 -4.64 -0.41 -0.64
C PRO A 89 -4.00 -0.05 -1.99
N ARG A 90 -4.59 -0.59 -3.06
CA ARG A 90 -4.25 -0.22 -4.44
C ARG A 90 -4.58 1.24 -4.63
N ALA A 91 -3.60 2.01 -5.10
CA ALA A 91 -3.78 3.41 -5.48
C ALA A 91 -4.81 3.49 -6.61
N HIS A 92 -6.08 3.69 -6.23
CA HIS A 92 -7.11 4.10 -7.17
C HIS A 92 -6.69 5.48 -7.63
N LEU A 93 -6.17 5.57 -8.85
CA LEU A 93 -6.00 6.84 -9.53
C LEU A 93 -7.36 7.54 -9.44
N ARG A 94 -7.42 8.63 -8.66
CA ARG A 94 -8.56 9.54 -8.76
C ARG A 94 -8.53 10.04 -10.19
N ALA A 95 -9.48 9.58 -11.00
CA ALA A 95 -9.90 10.35 -12.14
C ALA A 95 -10.23 11.74 -11.59
N VAL A 96 -9.50 12.74 -12.04
CA VAL A 96 -9.85 14.13 -11.74
C VAL A 96 -11.12 14.37 -12.54
N GLU A 97 -12.27 14.32 -11.85
CA GLU A 97 -13.52 14.80 -12.42
C GLU A 97 -13.28 16.23 -12.90
N PRO A 98 -13.45 16.53 -14.20
CA PRO A 98 -13.15 17.84 -14.74
C PRO A 98 -14.05 18.87 -14.06
N ASP A 99 -13.45 19.98 -13.63
CA ASP A 99 -14.17 21.02 -12.89
C ASP A 99 -15.28 21.62 -13.77
N PRO A 100 -16.56 21.59 -13.34
CA PRO A 100 -17.69 22.05 -14.15
C PRO A 100 -17.82 23.58 -14.19
N GLY A 101 -16.82 24.33 -13.69
CA GLY A 101 -16.72 25.79 -13.73
C GLY A 101 -15.72 26.34 -14.75
N GLY A 102 -15.22 25.53 -15.68
CA GLY A 102 -14.45 26.02 -16.83
C GLY A 102 -15.37 26.62 -17.91
N ASP A 103 -15.16 27.90 -18.25
CA ASP A 103 -15.84 28.58 -19.36
C ASP A 103 -15.58 27.85 -20.70
N ASP A 104 -16.55 27.04 -21.13
CA ASP A 104 -16.65 26.51 -22.49
C ASP A 104 -17.57 27.44 -23.29
N GLU A 105 -16.98 28.40 -24.01
CA GLU A 105 -17.74 29.30 -24.90
C GLU A 105 -18.45 28.46 -25.97
N LEU A 106 -19.78 28.38 -25.90
CA LEU A 106 -20.62 27.60 -26.81
C LEU A 106 -20.37 28.00 -28.27
N ILE A 107 -19.60 27.16 -28.96
CA ILE A 107 -19.26 27.36 -30.38
C ILE A 107 -20.51 27.10 -31.23
N ASP A 108 -21.19 28.16 -31.62
CA ASP A 108 -22.44 28.13 -32.39
C ASP A 108 -22.22 27.67 -33.84
N TRP A 109 -22.24 26.36 -34.06
CA TRP A 109 -22.16 25.72 -35.37
C TRP A 109 -23.53 25.70 -36.07
N ASP A 110 -24.05 26.87 -36.45
CA ASP A 110 -25.21 26.97 -37.35
C ASP A 110 -24.81 26.47 -38.76
N PHE A 111 -25.20 25.23 -39.07
CA PHE A 111 -24.84 24.54 -40.31
C PHE A 111 -26.02 23.69 -40.82
N ASP A 112 -27.08 24.34 -41.30
CA ASP A 112 -27.80 23.90 -42.50
C ASP A 112 -28.70 25.02 -43.07
N GLN A 113 -28.53 25.36 -44.35
CA GLN A 113 -29.57 26.05 -45.13
C GLN A 113 -30.05 25.10 -46.24
N PRO A 114 -31.28 24.55 -46.16
CA PRO A 114 -31.72 23.52 -47.08
C PRO A 114 -31.92 24.03 -48.51
N THR A 115 -31.58 23.18 -49.47
CA THR A 115 -31.59 23.43 -50.92
C THR A 115 -32.96 23.87 -51.46
N GLN A 116 -32.94 24.68 -52.52
CA GLN A 116 -34.12 25.24 -53.19
C GLN A 116 -35.16 24.21 -53.66
N ALA A 117 -36.42 24.67 -53.71
CA ALA A 117 -37.50 24.19 -54.58
C ALA A 117 -38.27 25.40 -55.15
#